data_AF-A0A3S1QH24-F1
#
_entry.id   AF-A0A3S1QH24-F1
#
_cell.length_a   1.000
_cell.length_b   1.000
_cell.length_c   1.000
_cell.angle_alpha   90.00
_cell.angle_beta   90.00
_cell.angle_gamma   90.00
#
_symmetry.space_group_name_H-M   'P 1'
#
loop_
_entity.id
_entity.type
_entity.pdbx_description
1 polymer ?
#
loop_
_entity_poly.entity_id
_entity_poly.type
_entity_poly.pdbx_seq_one_letter_code
_entity_poly.pdbx_strand_id
1 'polypeptide(L)'
;MLKRVALMSKCLVLVLPFLLAAALPASAAVKASDVIERAIDGFVRPAYASLDEHAAGLARAMHQLCEAPSEINLEAARSAFSGTVEAWSVAEIIAFGPIKENNRLERMLYWPDRKSIGLRQVQATLASKDPSATDPVQLAQKSVAMQGLGALEYVLYGDGAETLAGKDEPYLCAYGEAVAGNVETMAGEVRDAWQKPDGFASLWAHPGPKNPLYRDGNEAVTELVGVFINELDMIRDVRL
;
A
#
# COMPACT_ATOMS: atom_id res chain seq x y z
N MET A 1 23.48 -98.30 5.40
CA MET A 1 22.05 -98.70 5.53
C MET A 1 21.22 -97.43 5.37
N LEU A 2 20.51 -97.28 4.24
CA LEU A 2 19.03 -97.34 4.10
C LEU A 2 18.31 -96.31 5.00
N LYS A 3 17.39 -95.43 4.58
CA LYS A 3 16.52 -95.20 3.41
C LYS A 3 16.00 -93.73 3.54
N ARG A 4 15.88 -92.91 2.48
CA ARG A 4 14.63 -92.54 1.73
C ARG A 4 13.45 -92.13 2.65
N VAL A 5 12.68 -91.05 2.50
CA VAL A 5 12.01 -90.44 1.33
C VAL A 5 11.60 -88.98 1.66
N ALA A 6 11.46 -88.17 0.62
CA ALA A 6 10.99 -86.79 0.53
C ALA A 6 9.57 -86.49 1.05
N LEU A 7 9.29 -85.22 1.38
CA LEU A 7 8.27 -84.45 0.65
C LEU A 7 8.49 -82.93 0.77
N MET A 8 8.08 -82.26 -0.30
CA MET A 8 8.20 -80.86 -0.66
C MET A 8 7.44 -79.90 0.27
N SER A 9 7.97 -78.69 0.47
CA SER A 9 7.17 -77.49 0.20
C SER A 9 8.03 -76.26 -0.07
N LYS A 10 7.61 -75.58 -1.12
CA LYS A 10 8.17 -74.38 -1.72
C LYS A 10 8.12 -73.22 -0.70
N CYS A 11 9.17 -72.41 -0.66
CA CYS A 11 9.04 -70.95 -0.76
C CYS A 11 10.42 -70.32 -0.95
N LEU A 12 10.80 -70.30 -2.22
CA LEU A 12 11.76 -69.38 -2.80
C LEU A 12 11.20 -67.96 -2.65
N VAL A 13 12.03 -67.05 -2.12
CA VAL A 13 12.00 -65.58 -2.32
C VAL A 13 10.75 -64.83 -1.84
N LEU A 14 10.91 -64.10 -0.73
CA LEU A 14 10.29 -62.77 -0.57
C LEU A 14 11.20 -61.91 0.32
N VAL A 15 12.19 -61.24 -0.29
CA VAL A 15 12.19 -59.78 -0.50
C VAL A 15 11.86 -59.07 0.83
N LEU A 16 12.84 -58.64 1.62
CA LEU A 16 13.36 -57.26 1.71
C LEU A 16 12.67 -56.17 0.83
N PRO A 17 11.36 -55.85 1.00
CA PRO A 17 10.99 -54.44 0.94
C PRO A 17 9.76 -54.18 1.83
N PHE A 18 9.97 -54.00 3.14
CA PHE A 18 8.89 -53.42 3.97
C PHE A 18 9.41 -52.33 4.91
N LEU A 19 10.51 -51.69 4.53
CA LEU A 19 11.05 -50.50 5.20
C LEU A 19 10.98 -49.24 4.32
N LEU A 20 10.27 -49.30 3.18
CA LEU A 20 10.16 -48.19 2.23
C LEU A 20 8.73 -47.61 2.14
N ALA A 21 7.95 -47.64 3.23
CA ALA A 21 6.56 -47.16 3.22
C ALA A 21 6.17 -46.30 4.44
N ALA A 22 7.12 -45.54 5.01
CA ALA A 22 6.82 -44.53 6.03
C ALA A 22 7.56 -43.21 5.81
N ALA A 23 7.94 -42.90 4.56
CA ALA A 23 8.15 -41.50 4.20
C ALA A 23 6.77 -40.87 4.00
N LEU A 24 6.09 -40.54 5.10
CA LEU A 24 5.09 -39.48 5.05
C LEU A 24 5.79 -38.30 4.35
N PRO A 25 5.19 -37.67 3.32
CA PRO A 25 5.73 -36.39 2.87
C PRO A 25 5.78 -35.52 4.13
N ALA A 26 6.98 -35.09 4.51
CA ALA A 26 7.14 -34.10 5.54
C ALA A 26 6.44 -32.84 5.01
N SER A 27 5.16 -32.69 5.35
CA SER A 27 4.47 -31.42 5.17
C SER A 27 5.18 -30.47 6.12
N ALA A 28 6.17 -29.75 5.61
CA ALA A 28 6.80 -28.68 6.34
C ALA A 28 5.69 -27.67 6.62
N ALA A 29 5.15 -27.68 7.83
CA ALA A 29 4.19 -26.68 8.26
C ALA A 29 4.88 -25.31 8.09
N VAL A 30 4.40 -24.53 7.13
CA VAL A 30 4.92 -23.18 6.90
C VAL A 30 4.61 -22.36 8.14
N LYS A 31 5.63 -21.79 8.79
CA LYS A 31 5.41 -20.95 9.95
C LYS A 31 4.75 -19.65 9.50
N ALA A 32 3.83 -19.13 10.30
CA ALA A 32 3.19 -17.85 10.04
C ALA A 32 4.22 -16.72 9.84
N SER A 33 5.28 -16.72 10.66
CA SER A 33 6.42 -15.78 10.53
C SER A 33 6.99 -15.77 9.12
N ASP A 34 7.26 -16.93 8.52
CA ASP A 34 7.88 -17.04 7.21
C ASP A 34 6.94 -16.53 6.09
N VAL A 35 5.63 -16.66 6.26
CA VAL A 35 4.63 -16.10 5.33
C VAL A 35 4.61 -14.58 5.45
N ILE A 36 4.57 -14.07 6.67
CA ILE A 36 4.44 -12.64 6.95
C ILE A 36 5.71 -11.89 6.56
N GLU A 37 6.90 -12.41 6.88
CA GLU A 37 8.18 -11.83 6.45
C GLU A 37 8.26 -11.72 4.93
N ARG A 38 7.83 -12.76 4.19
CA ARG A 38 7.76 -12.70 2.73
C ARG A 38 6.75 -11.67 2.23
N ALA A 39 5.61 -11.49 2.89
CA ALA A 39 4.66 -10.45 2.52
C ALA A 39 5.23 -9.04 2.79
N ILE A 40 5.91 -8.86 3.91
CA ILE A 40 6.55 -7.60 4.28
C ILE A 40 7.64 -7.23 3.28
N ASP A 41 8.59 -8.14 3.05
CA ASP A 41 9.79 -7.86 2.25
C ASP A 41 9.54 -7.99 0.74
N GLY A 42 8.63 -8.88 0.35
CA GLY A 42 8.30 -9.15 -1.06
C GLY A 42 7.22 -8.25 -1.63
N PHE A 43 6.43 -7.55 -0.81
CA PHE A 43 5.33 -6.72 -1.29
C PHE A 43 5.19 -5.39 -0.55
N VAL A 44 4.99 -5.41 0.78
CA VAL A 44 4.63 -4.18 1.53
C VAL A 44 5.73 -3.12 1.46
N ARG A 45 6.97 -3.48 1.78
CA ARG A 45 8.10 -2.54 1.73
C ARG A 45 8.38 -2.05 0.30
N PRO A 46 8.43 -2.92 -0.74
CA PRO A 46 8.54 -2.45 -2.12
C PRO A 46 7.41 -1.52 -2.57
N ALA A 47 6.15 -1.79 -2.19
CA ALA A 47 5.01 -0.98 -2.58
C ALA A 47 5.12 0.44 -2.01
N TYR A 48 5.41 0.59 -0.72
CA TYR A 48 5.58 1.91 -0.11
C TYR A 48 6.87 2.61 -0.51
N ALA A 49 7.94 1.88 -0.85
CA ALA A 49 9.13 2.47 -1.44
C ALA A 49 8.84 3.07 -2.82
N SER A 50 8.10 2.34 -3.67
CA SER A 50 7.65 2.85 -4.97
C SER A 50 6.74 4.07 -4.82
N LEU A 51 5.76 4.02 -3.90
CA LEU A 51 4.87 5.15 -3.65
C LEU A 51 5.64 6.40 -3.22
N ASP A 52 6.59 6.28 -2.29
CA ASP A 52 7.42 7.40 -1.86
C ASP A 52 8.25 8.00 -3.02
N GLU A 53 8.86 7.16 -3.85
CA GLU A 53 9.64 7.63 -5.00
C GLU A 53 8.79 8.44 -5.98
N HIS A 54 7.60 7.93 -6.32
CA HIS A 54 6.68 8.62 -7.23
C HIS A 54 6.12 9.89 -6.59
N ALA A 55 5.75 9.86 -5.31
CA ALA A 55 5.26 11.03 -4.59
C ALA A 55 6.32 12.15 -4.51
N ALA A 56 7.59 11.81 -4.28
CA ALA A 56 8.69 12.76 -4.34
C ALA A 56 8.90 13.32 -5.76
N GLY A 57 8.72 12.47 -6.78
CA GLY A 57 8.72 12.90 -8.19
C GLY A 57 7.60 13.90 -8.50
N LEU A 58 6.39 13.63 -8.00
CA LEU A 58 5.23 14.49 -8.12
C LEU A 58 5.43 15.85 -7.42
N ALA A 59 5.95 15.86 -6.20
CA ALA A 59 6.25 17.08 -5.48
C ALA A 59 7.25 17.96 -6.26
N ARG A 60 8.32 17.37 -6.81
CA ARG A 60 9.27 18.09 -7.67
C ARG A 60 8.64 18.62 -8.96
N ALA A 61 7.77 17.84 -9.61
CA ALA A 61 7.11 18.25 -10.84
C ALA A 61 6.13 19.41 -10.59
N MET A 62 5.37 19.38 -9.49
CA MET A 62 4.50 20.49 -9.07
C MET A 62 5.30 21.75 -8.74
N HIS A 63 6.40 21.61 -8.00
CA HIS A 63 7.30 22.74 -7.72
C HIS A 63 7.83 23.37 -9.02
N GLN A 64 8.29 22.55 -9.98
CA GLN A 64 8.78 23.02 -11.28
C GLN A 64 7.68 23.70 -12.10
N LEU A 65 6.44 23.19 -12.06
CA LEU A 65 5.28 23.83 -12.69
C LEU A 65 5.03 25.22 -12.09
N CYS A 66 5.09 25.37 -10.76
CA CYS A 66 4.85 26.66 -10.11
C CYS A 66 5.97 27.67 -10.35
N GLU A 67 7.23 27.24 -10.37
CA GLU A 67 8.38 28.13 -10.64
C GLU A 67 8.47 28.57 -12.10
N ALA A 68 8.15 27.67 -13.03
CA ALA A 68 8.22 27.92 -14.47
C ALA A 68 6.95 27.44 -15.20
N PRO A 69 5.81 28.14 -15.07
CA PRO A 69 4.56 27.74 -15.72
C PRO A 69 4.71 27.59 -17.23
N SER A 70 4.32 26.42 -17.74
CA SER A 70 4.27 26.10 -19.17
C SER A 70 3.46 24.83 -19.40
N GLU A 71 2.97 24.64 -20.63
CA GLU A 71 2.30 23.38 -21.03
C GLU A 71 3.20 22.15 -20.82
N ILE A 72 4.51 22.29 -21.06
CA ILE A 72 5.49 21.21 -20.86
C ILE A 72 5.55 20.80 -19.39
N ASN A 73 5.64 21.78 -18.47
CA ASN A 73 5.70 21.47 -17.05
C ASN A 73 4.34 21.03 -16.49
N LEU A 74 3.23 21.49 -17.05
CA LEU A 74 1.89 21.02 -16.69
C LEU A 74 1.72 19.54 -17.05
N GLU A 75 2.15 19.16 -18.26
CA GLU A 75 2.13 17.76 -18.69
C GLU A 75 3.09 16.89 -17.85
N ALA A 76 4.26 17.42 -17.48
CA ALA A 76 5.17 16.72 -16.58
C ALA A 76 4.55 16.47 -15.19
N ALA A 77 3.85 17.46 -14.61
CA ALA A 77 3.14 17.31 -13.35
C ALA A 77 1.98 16.30 -13.45
N ARG A 78 1.22 16.32 -14.54
CA ARG A 78 0.17 15.33 -14.84
C ARG A 78 0.73 13.92 -14.96
N SER A 79 1.83 13.75 -15.69
CA SER A 79 2.49 12.45 -15.82
C SER A 79 3.01 11.92 -14.48
N ALA A 80 3.63 12.77 -13.65
CA ALA A 80 4.07 12.40 -12.31
C ALA A 80 2.90 12.07 -11.38
N PHE A 81 1.77 12.76 -11.53
CA PHE A 81 0.54 12.47 -10.80
C PHE A 81 -0.02 11.10 -11.17
N SER A 82 -0.12 10.78 -12.47
CA SER A 82 -0.54 9.45 -12.92
C SER A 82 0.35 8.34 -12.36
N GLY A 83 1.68 8.49 -12.41
CA GLY A 83 2.59 7.51 -11.82
C GLY A 83 2.42 7.35 -10.31
N THR A 84 2.10 8.43 -9.59
CA THR A 84 1.81 8.38 -8.15
C THR A 84 0.49 7.66 -7.87
N VAL A 85 -0.56 7.91 -8.67
CA VAL A 85 -1.85 7.21 -8.56
C VAL A 85 -1.68 5.72 -8.86
N GLU A 86 -0.87 5.35 -9.85
CA GLU A 86 -0.55 3.94 -10.13
C GLU A 86 0.17 3.27 -8.95
N ALA A 87 1.21 3.92 -8.40
CA ALA A 87 1.93 3.40 -7.24
C ALA A 87 1.02 3.30 -6.00
N TRP A 88 0.15 4.29 -5.78
CA TRP A 88 -0.88 4.25 -4.74
C TRP A 88 -1.85 3.09 -4.94
N SER A 89 -2.31 2.86 -6.16
CA SER A 89 -3.26 1.77 -6.48
C SER A 89 -2.68 0.38 -6.19
N VAL A 90 -1.34 0.23 -6.22
CA VAL A 90 -0.67 -1.01 -5.76
C VAL A 90 -0.62 -1.08 -4.24
N ALA A 91 -0.32 0.03 -3.57
CA ALA A 91 -0.12 0.08 -2.12
C ALA A 91 -1.43 0.12 -1.32
N GLU A 92 -2.52 0.64 -1.89
CA GLU A 92 -3.77 0.93 -1.18
C GLU A 92 -4.45 -0.32 -0.63
N ILE A 93 -4.15 -1.49 -1.21
CA ILE A 93 -4.62 -2.77 -0.71
C ILE A 93 -4.18 -2.98 0.76
N ILE A 94 -3.04 -2.40 1.13
CA ILE A 94 -2.50 -2.43 2.50
C ILE A 94 -3.26 -1.40 3.32
N ALA A 95 -4.48 -1.75 3.76
CA ALA A 95 -5.36 -0.86 4.52
C ALA A 95 -5.19 -0.99 6.05
N PHE A 96 -4.01 -1.39 6.53
CA PHE A 96 -3.70 -1.64 7.95
C PHE A 96 -2.29 -1.17 8.32
N GLY A 97 -1.99 -1.12 9.62
CA GLY A 97 -0.67 -0.73 10.12
C GLY A 97 -0.38 0.77 9.96
N PRO A 98 0.85 1.18 9.61
CA PRO A 98 1.28 2.59 9.64
C PRO A 98 0.47 3.56 8.78
N ILE A 99 -0.21 3.07 7.73
CA ILE A 99 -1.08 3.89 6.88
C ILE A 99 -2.37 4.32 7.59
N LYS A 100 -2.77 3.65 8.69
CA LYS A 100 -3.95 4.02 9.48
C LYS A 100 -3.67 5.09 10.54
N GLU A 101 -2.40 5.31 10.88
CA GLU A 101 -2.01 6.35 11.81
C GLU A 101 -2.35 7.73 11.23
N ASN A 102 -2.79 8.67 12.08
CA ASN A 102 -3.08 10.05 11.70
C ASN A 102 -4.00 10.21 10.47
N ASN A 103 -4.87 9.22 10.23
CA ASN A 103 -5.76 9.13 9.07
C ASN A 103 -5.02 9.19 7.71
N ARG A 104 -3.77 8.69 7.62
CA ARG A 104 -2.99 8.79 6.38
C ARG A 104 -3.67 8.10 5.20
N LEU A 105 -4.36 6.97 5.40
CA LEU A 105 -5.13 6.30 4.33
C LEU A 105 -6.16 7.25 3.73
N GLU A 106 -7.02 7.82 4.57
CA GLU A 106 -8.11 8.68 4.14
C GLU A 106 -7.61 10.06 3.67
N ARG A 107 -6.46 10.53 4.19
CA ARG A 107 -5.80 11.78 3.75
C ARG A 107 -5.04 11.60 2.44
N MET A 108 -4.53 10.41 2.15
CA MET A 108 -3.92 10.09 0.86
C MET A 108 -5.00 10.03 -0.21
N LEU A 109 -6.10 9.33 0.07
CA LEU A 109 -7.25 9.24 -0.82
C LEU A 109 -8.56 9.21 -0.02
N TYR A 110 -9.26 10.35 -0.01
CA TYR A 110 -10.60 10.43 0.56
C TYR A 110 -11.63 9.82 -0.41
N TRP A 111 -11.84 8.52 -0.30
CA TRP A 111 -12.70 7.74 -1.19
C TRP A 111 -13.44 6.62 -0.44
N PRO A 112 -14.72 6.32 -0.77
CA PRO A 112 -15.54 6.95 -1.80
C PRO A 112 -16.16 8.29 -1.38
N ASP A 113 -16.06 9.30 -2.25
CA ASP A 113 -16.70 10.60 -2.01
C ASP A 113 -18.13 10.66 -2.58
N ARG A 114 -19.00 9.73 -2.11
CA ARG A 114 -20.37 9.56 -2.64
C ARG A 114 -21.24 10.81 -2.59
N LYS A 115 -20.91 11.76 -1.71
CA LYS A 115 -21.64 13.01 -1.52
C LYS A 115 -20.88 14.22 -2.04
N SER A 116 -19.75 14.05 -2.71
CA SER A 116 -18.87 15.11 -3.21
C SER A 116 -18.45 16.10 -2.12
N ILE A 117 -18.23 15.63 -0.89
CA ILE A 117 -17.80 16.45 0.23
C ILE A 117 -16.37 16.94 0.00
N GLY A 118 -15.47 16.07 -0.44
CA GLY A 118 -14.09 16.43 -0.73
C GLY A 118 -14.00 17.42 -1.87
N LEU A 119 -14.64 17.11 -3.00
CA LEU A 119 -14.69 18.02 -4.15
C LEU A 119 -15.24 19.41 -3.77
N ARG A 120 -16.35 19.47 -3.02
CA ARG A 120 -16.91 20.77 -2.57
C ARG A 120 -15.96 21.53 -1.65
N GLN A 121 -15.20 20.85 -0.79
CA GLN A 121 -14.23 21.51 0.08
C GLN A 121 -13.01 22.02 -0.70
N VAL A 122 -12.53 21.27 -1.68
CA VAL A 122 -11.46 21.71 -2.60
C VAL A 122 -11.90 22.97 -3.35
N GLN A 123 -13.08 22.94 -3.95
CA GLN A 123 -13.65 24.10 -4.67
C GLN A 123 -13.85 25.31 -3.75
N ALA A 124 -14.35 25.10 -2.53
CA ALA A 124 -14.50 26.19 -1.55
C ALA A 124 -13.14 26.78 -1.12
N THR A 125 -12.12 25.93 -0.97
CA THR A 125 -10.75 26.34 -0.64
C THR A 125 -10.15 27.19 -1.76
N LEU A 126 -10.33 26.79 -3.02
CA LEU A 126 -9.91 27.55 -4.20
C LEU A 126 -10.66 28.88 -4.34
N ALA A 127 -11.98 28.87 -4.15
CA ALA A 127 -12.80 30.08 -4.26
C ALA A 127 -12.49 31.11 -3.15
N SER A 128 -12.23 30.65 -1.93
CA SER A 128 -11.91 31.52 -0.79
C SER A 128 -10.44 31.96 -0.74
N LYS A 129 -9.57 31.31 -1.52
CA LYS A 129 -8.11 31.50 -1.49
C LYS A 129 -7.54 31.42 -0.06
N ASP A 130 -7.95 30.41 0.72
CA ASP A 130 -7.49 30.17 2.11
C ASP A 130 -5.95 30.02 2.16
N PRO A 131 -5.20 31.02 2.68
CA PRO A 131 -3.73 30.97 2.66
C PRO A 131 -3.16 29.81 3.48
N SER A 132 -3.88 29.32 4.49
CA SER A 132 -3.44 28.19 5.29
C SER A 132 -3.54 26.84 4.58
N ALA A 133 -4.15 26.78 3.39
CA ALA A 133 -4.15 25.60 2.54
C ALA A 133 -2.93 25.53 1.60
N THR A 134 -2.15 26.62 1.49
CA THR A 134 -0.95 26.70 0.63
C THR A 134 0.36 26.37 1.35
N ASP A 135 0.28 26.04 2.63
CA ASP A 135 1.41 25.53 3.42
C ASP A 135 1.16 24.04 3.74
N PRO A 136 2.06 23.12 3.39
CA PRO A 136 1.83 21.69 3.55
C PRO A 136 1.64 21.28 5.02
N VAL A 137 2.29 21.96 5.97
CA VAL A 137 2.18 21.65 7.40
C VAL A 137 0.82 22.07 7.95
N GLN A 138 0.32 23.25 7.55
CA GLN A 138 -1.02 23.71 7.92
C GLN A 138 -2.11 22.91 7.20
N LEU A 139 -1.93 22.60 5.92
CA LEU A 139 -2.83 21.78 5.13
C LEU A 139 -3.02 20.39 5.75
N ALA A 140 -1.95 19.78 6.26
CA ALA A 140 -2.01 18.50 6.96
C ALA A 140 -2.98 18.49 8.18
N GLN A 141 -3.19 19.66 8.80
CA GLN A 141 -4.10 19.83 9.96
C GLN A 141 -5.54 20.17 9.53
N LYS A 142 -5.78 20.40 8.24
CA LYS A 142 -7.10 20.71 7.72
C LYS A 142 -7.91 19.44 7.49
N SER A 143 -9.10 19.60 6.92
CA SER A 143 -9.98 18.47 6.62
C SER A 143 -9.26 17.40 5.80
N VAL A 144 -9.55 16.14 6.12
CA VAL A 144 -9.06 14.99 5.36
C VAL A 144 -9.47 15.08 3.88
N ALA A 145 -10.67 15.61 3.63
CA ALA A 145 -11.27 15.61 2.30
C ALA A 145 -10.76 16.74 1.38
N MET A 146 -9.95 17.68 1.89
CA MET A 146 -9.40 18.80 1.12
C MET A 146 -7.90 18.65 0.80
N GLN A 147 -7.38 17.44 0.88
CA GLN A 147 -5.99 17.10 0.60
C GLN A 147 -5.93 15.74 -0.11
N GLY A 148 -4.71 15.29 -0.41
CA GLY A 148 -4.50 13.99 -1.05
C GLY A 148 -4.76 13.99 -2.56
N LEU A 149 -4.81 12.79 -3.12
CA LEU A 149 -4.83 12.56 -4.56
C LEU A 149 -6.06 13.15 -5.24
N GLY A 150 -7.24 13.06 -4.63
CA GLY A 150 -8.47 13.65 -5.21
C GLY A 150 -8.47 15.18 -5.24
N ALA A 151 -7.81 15.83 -4.28
CA ALA A 151 -7.64 17.28 -4.31
C ALA A 151 -6.68 17.70 -5.44
N LEU A 152 -5.57 16.98 -5.58
CA LEU A 152 -4.58 17.26 -6.62
C LEU A 152 -5.08 16.93 -8.03
N GLU A 153 -5.92 15.90 -8.17
CA GLU A 153 -6.63 15.61 -9.41
C GLU A 153 -7.45 16.82 -9.88
N TYR A 154 -8.23 17.43 -8.97
CA TYR A 154 -9.01 18.62 -9.30
C TYR A 154 -8.11 19.80 -9.67
N VAL A 155 -6.96 19.98 -9.01
CA VAL A 155 -6.01 21.04 -9.38
C VAL A 155 -5.45 20.83 -10.78
N LEU A 156 -5.09 19.60 -11.15
CA LEU A 156 -4.41 19.28 -12.41
C LEU A 156 -5.35 19.07 -13.61
N TYR A 157 -6.61 18.73 -13.36
CA TYR A 157 -7.58 18.35 -14.40
C TYR A 157 -8.96 19.01 -14.26
N GLY A 158 -9.24 19.67 -13.14
CA GLY A 158 -10.51 20.35 -12.90
C GLY A 158 -10.62 21.69 -13.63
N ASP A 159 -11.69 22.41 -13.32
CA ASP A 159 -11.98 23.71 -13.93
C ASP A 159 -10.85 24.72 -13.63
N GLY A 160 -10.29 25.33 -14.68
CA GLY A 160 -9.21 26.30 -14.57
C GLY A 160 -7.82 25.69 -14.48
N ALA A 161 -7.67 24.36 -14.55
CA ALA A 161 -6.37 23.70 -14.53
C ALA A 161 -5.44 24.15 -15.68
N GLU A 162 -5.99 24.55 -16.82
CA GLU A 162 -5.23 25.11 -17.95
C GLU A 162 -4.49 26.41 -17.60
N THR A 163 -4.95 27.13 -16.58
CA THR A 163 -4.28 28.36 -16.11
C THR A 163 -2.95 28.08 -15.42
N LEU A 164 -2.69 26.84 -14.98
CA LEU A 164 -1.41 26.43 -14.39
C LEU A 164 -0.25 26.47 -15.40
N ALA A 165 -0.53 26.46 -16.71
CA ALA A 165 0.49 26.68 -17.72
C ALA A 165 0.90 28.17 -17.84
N GLY A 166 0.15 29.07 -17.20
CA GLY A 166 0.40 30.51 -17.13
C GLY A 166 0.66 30.99 -15.70
N LYS A 167 0.77 32.32 -15.53
CA LYS A 167 1.02 32.95 -14.21
C LYS A 167 -0.25 33.52 -13.56
N ASP A 168 -1.41 33.25 -14.15
CA ASP A 168 -2.64 33.96 -13.82
C ASP A 168 -3.29 33.48 -12.51
N GLU A 169 -3.02 32.24 -12.07
CA GLU A 169 -3.58 31.66 -10.84
C GLU A 169 -2.49 31.14 -9.87
N PRO A 170 -1.73 32.03 -9.21
CA PRO A 170 -0.66 31.63 -8.29
C PRO A 170 -1.17 30.85 -7.06
N TYR A 171 -2.41 31.10 -6.63
CA TYR A 171 -3.02 30.35 -5.52
C TYR A 171 -3.31 28.89 -5.88
N LEU A 172 -3.82 28.65 -7.09
CA LEU A 172 -4.11 27.28 -7.57
C LEU A 172 -2.82 26.45 -7.57
N CYS A 173 -1.73 27.03 -8.07
CA CYS A 173 -0.43 26.36 -8.07
C CYS A 173 0.09 26.11 -6.65
N ALA A 174 0.08 27.13 -5.79
CA ALA A 174 0.56 27.00 -4.41
C ALA A 174 -0.24 25.96 -3.60
N TYR A 175 -1.56 25.88 -3.80
CA TYR A 175 -2.38 24.84 -3.21
C TYR A 175 -2.02 23.45 -3.75
N GLY A 176 -1.84 23.31 -5.07
CA GLY A 176 -1.39 22.05 -5.69
C GLY A 176 -0.03 21.57 -5.17
N GLU A 177 0.93 22.50 -5.05
CA GLU A 177 2.26 22.22 -4.50
C GLU A 177 2.19 21.77 -3.03
N ALA A 178 1.38 22.45 -2.21
CA ALA A 178 1.15 22.05 -0.82
C ALA A 178 0.51 20.66 -0.71
N VAL A 179 -0.47 20.35 -1.55
CA VAL A 179 -1.10 19.01 -1.59
C VAL A 179 -0.09 17.95 -2.00
N ALA A 180 0.72 18.19 -3.04
CA ALA A 180 1.73 17.25 -3.51
C ALA A 180 2.84 17.00 -2.46
N GLY A 181 3.32 18.05 -1.80
CA GLY A 181 4.30 17.92 -0.71
C GLY A 181 3.75 17.17 0.50
N ASN A 182 2.46 17.33 0.82
CA ASN A 182 1.82 16.55 1.88
C ASN A 182 1.65 15.07 1.49
N VAL A 183 1.40 14.75 0.21
CA VAL A 183 1.40 13.37 -0.31
C VAL A 183 2.79 12.73 -0.18
N GLU A 184 3.86 13.43 -0.59
CA GLU A 184 5.25 13.00 -0.38
C GLU A 184 5.53 12.75 1.10
N THR A 185 5.17 13.69 1.98
CA THR A 185 5.39 13.55 3.43
C THR A 185 4.71 12.29 3.97
N MET A 186 3.44 12.05 3.64
CA MET A 186 2.71 10.87 4.11
C MET A 186 3.30 9.57 3.56
N ALA A 187 3.68 9.53 2.28
CA ALA A 187 4.30 8.37 1.66
C ALA A 187 5.64 8.02 2.35
N GLY A 188 6.48 9.03 2.59
CA GLY A 188 7.75 8.88 3.29
C GLY A 188 7.59 8.41 4.73
N GLU A 189 6.65 8.98 5.48
CA GLU A 189 6.37 8.56 6.86
C GLU A 189 5.95 7.09 6.95
N VAL A 190 5.12 6.63 6.01
CA VAL A 190 4.65 5.23 5.98
C VAL A 190 5.77 4.29 5.57
N ARG A 191 6.55 4.65 4.54
CA ARG A 191 7.73 3.92 4.10
C ARG A 191 8.73 3.74 5.24
N ASP A 192 9.03 4.80 5.98
CA ASP A 192 9.94 4.77 7.13
C ASP A 192 9.38 3.92 8.27
N ALA A 193 8.08 4.04 8.56
CA ALA A 193 7.43 3.26 9.62
C ALA A 193 7.47 1.75 9.34
N TRP A 194 7.36 1.32 8.08
CA TRP A 194 7.52 -0.07 7.67
C TRP A 194 8.98 -0.56 7.75
N GLN A 195 9.96 0.35 7.69
CA GLN A 195 11.37 0.02 7.79
C GLN A 195 11.90 -0.07 9.22
N LYS A 196 11.22 0.53 10.20
CA LYS A 196 11.63 0.53 11.61
C LYS A 196 11.91 -0.90 12.12
N PRO A 197 13.14 -1.22 12.57
CA PRO A 197 13.51 -2.56 13.01
C PRO A 197 12.65 -3.13 14.14
N ASP A 198 12.19 -2.27 15.04
CA ASP A 198 11.33 -2.57 16.19
C ASP A 198 9.90 -2.02 16.01
N GLY A 199 9.53 -1.71 14.77
CA GLY A 199 8.21 -1.16 14.41
C GLY A 199 7.13 -2.20 14.13
N PHE A 200 6.07 -1.74 13.48
CA PHE A 200 4.90 -2.55 13.13
C PHE A 200 5.27 -3.84 12.37
N ALA A 201 6.19 -3.76 11.41
CA ALA A 201 6.66 -4.92 10.64
C ALA A 201 7.22 -6.04 11.54
N SER A 202 8.00 -5.68 12.56
CA SER A 202 8.56 -6.65 13.50
C SER A 202 7.48 -7.28 14.36
N LEU A 203 6.52 -6.49 14.84
CA LEU A 203 5.38 -6.99 15.61
C LEU A 203 4.52 -7.94 14.77
N TRP A 204 4.30 -7.63 13.50
CA TRP A 204 3.53 -8.49 12.62
C TRP A 204 4.25 -9.81 12.30
N ALA A 205 5.55 -9.76 12.02
CA ALA A 205 6.37 -10.95 11.72
C ALA A 205 6.58 -11.88 12.93
N HIS A 206 6.52 -11.37 14.16
CA HIS A 206 6.80 -12.12 15.38
C HIS A 206 5.61 -12.16 16.36
N PRO A 207 4.51 -12.84 16.00
CA PRO A 207 3.37 -12.97 16.90
C PRO A 207 3.72 -13.77 18.17
N GLY A 208 3.03 -13.48 19.27
CA GLY A 208 3.20 -14.23 20.51
C GLY A 208 2.52 -13.62 21.73
N PRO A 209 2.54 -14.30 22.90
CA PRO A 209 1.74 -13.90 24.06
C PRO A 209 2.04 -12.51 24.65
N LYS A 210 3.23 -11.96 24.37
CA LYS A 210 3.66 -10.62 24.81
C LYS A 210 3.54 -9.56 23.72
N ASN A 211 3.16 -9.95 22.50
CA ASN A 211 2.99 -9.04 21.39
C ASN A 211 1.66 -8.29 21.58
N PRO A 212 1.66 -6.94 21.53
CA PRO A 212 0.46 -6.16 21.75
C PRO A 212 -0.55 -6.20 20.59
N LEU A 213 -0.12 -6.60 19.38
CA LEU A 213 -0.95 -6.58 18.16
C LEU A 213 -1.39 -7.99 17.74
N TYR A 214 -0.49 -8.97 17.79
CA TYR A 214 -0.74 -10.32 17.27
C TYR A 214 -0.32 -11.39 18.28
N ARG A 215 -1.29 -12.03 18.92
CA ARG A 215 -1.07 -13.00 20.01
C ARG A 215 -0.57 -14.35 19.50
N ASP A 216 -0.94 -14.71 18.28
CA ASP A 216 -0.50 -15.93 17.61
C ASP A 216 -0.41 -15.78 16.09
N GLY A 217 0.12 -16.82 15.43
CA GLY A 217 0.32 -16.83 13.98
C GLY A 217 -0.97 -16.82 13.16
N ASN A 218 -2.09 -17.29 13.71
CA ASN A 218 -3.36 -17.25 12.98
C ASN A 218 -3.86 -15.81 12.88
N GLU A 219 -3.81 -15.03 13.98
CA GLU A 219 -4.20 -13.61 13.94
C GLU A 219 -3.39 -12.83 12.89
N ALA A 220 -2.08 -13.03 12.85
CA ALA A 220 -1.21 -12.33 11.92
C ALA A 220 -1.42 -12.75 10.44
N VAL A 221 -1.71 -14.03 10.18
CA VAL A 221 -2.08 -14.51 8.84
C VAL A 221 -3.49 -14.05 8.45
N THR A 222 -4.42 -13.98 9.41
CA THR A 222 -5.78 -13.47 9.18
C THR A 222 -5.75 -12.01 8.73
N GLU A 223 -4.87 -11.17 9.29
CA GLU A 223 -4.66 -9.80 8.79
C GLU A 223 -4.24 -9.82 7.31
N LEU A 224 -3.25 -10.63 6.94
CA LEU A 224 -2.77 -10.75 5.56
C LEU A 224 -3.86 -11.23 4.60
N VAL A 225 -4.67 -12.21 5.02
CA VAL A 225 -5.77 -12.72 4.18
C VAL A 225 -6.89 -11.69 4.09
N GLY A 226 -7.15 -10.96 5.17
CA GLY A 226 -8.16 -9.90 5.25
C GLY A 226 -7.93 -8.80 4.23
N VAL A 227 -6.67 -8.44 3.95
CA VAL A 227 -6.27 -7.51 2.88
C VAL A 227 -6.91 -7.89 1.54
N PHE A 228 -6.77 -9.14 1.10
CA PHE A 228 -7.31 -9.58 -0.18
C PHE A 228 -8.84 -9.60 -0.20
N ILE A 229 -9.48 -10.04 0.89
CA ILE A 229 -10.94 -10.14 0.97
C ILE A 229 -11.56 -8.74 0.93
N ASN A 230 -11.10 -7.85 1.82
CA ASN A 230 -11.67 -6.52 1.98
C ASN A 230 -11.50 -5.68 0.71
N GLU A 231 -10.38 -5.80 0.02
CA GLU A 231 -10.10 -4.99 -1.17
C GLU A 231 -10.80 -5.52 -2.41
N LEU A 232 -10.97 -6.84 -2.54
CA LEU A 232 -11.85 -7.39 -3.57
C LEU A 232 -13.32 -6.98 -3.35
N ASP A 233 -13.79 -6.96 -2.12
CA ASP A 233 -15.12 -6.45 -1.78
C ASP A 233 -15.22 -4.94 -2.07
N MET A 234 -14.20 -4.14 -1.74
CA MET A 234 -14.15 -2.71 -2.06
C MET A 234 -14.22 -2.47 -3.58
N ILE A 235 -13.46 -3.23 -4.36
CA ILE A 235 -13.50 -3.12 -5.83
C ILE A 235 -14.90 -3.45 -6.34
N ARG A 236 -15.47 -4.58 -5.90
CA ARG A 236 -16.80 -5.05 -6.35
C ARG A 236 -17.92 -4.08 -5.99
N ASP A 237 -17.95 -3.60 -4.75
CA ASP A 237 -19.13 -2.93 -4.19
C ASP A 237 -19.04 -1.39 -4.28
N VAL A 238 -17.84 -0.85 -4.51
CA VAL A 238 -17.59 0.60 -4.43
C VAL A 238 -16.95 1.17 -5.69
N ARG A 239 -16.01 0.47 -6.35
CA ARG A 239 -15.27 1.02 -7.50
C ARG A 239 -15.89 0.73 -8.87
N LEU A 240 -16.51 -0.44 -9.03
CA LEU A 240 -17.19 -0.87 -10.26
C LEU A 240 -18.69 -0.53 -10.21
#